data_AF-X1VW22-F1
#
_entry.id   AF-X1VW22-F1
#
_cell.length_a   1.000
_cell.length_b   1.000
_cell.length_c   1.000
_cell.angle_alpha   90.00
_cell.angle_beta   90.00
_cell.angle_gamma   90.00
#
_symmetry.space_group_name_H-M   'P 1'
#
loop_
_entity.id
_entity.type
_entity.pdbx_description
1 polymer ?
#
loop_
_entity_poly.entity_id
_entity_poly.type
_entity_poly.pdbx_seq_one_letter_code
_entity_poly.pdbx_strand_id
1 'polypeptide(L)'
;VDSKQIAEYAYRYQDELRPWQPKKEIVEKIRQLLVTREQFTKQKVALNNIMHAYAKEMVQVDLINKTHQETLVLIKKQIVRIDKELNKVIKQDPDIFQKVKNLKTMPGCGILLAANLIVMTDNFTRLQNPKQLAAFIGIVPYQHQSGSSVFRKPRIRHFGPQYIRKLLRLGSQSVATHNKTFRPYYLRKLAQGKAKALVLNNIANKLIKLACAIARDNTGYIKEHKSIHPMYLKSA
;
A
#
# COMPACT_ATOMS: atom_id res chain seq x y z
N VAL A 1 -20.45 -1.75 -23.60
CA VAL A 1 -20.20 -3.21 -23.68
C VAL A 1 -21.57 -3.84 -23.80
N ASP A 2 -21.83 -4.53 -24.90
CA ASP A 2 -23.14 -5.12 -25.18
C ASP A 2 -23.35 -6.39 -24.31
N SER A 3 -24.57 -6.58 -23.80
CA SER A 3 -24.95 -7.74 -22.98
C SER A 3 -24.68 -9.08 -23.67
N LYS A 4 -24.87 -9.13 -24.99
CA LYS A 4 -24.55 -10.29 -25.83
C LYS A 4 -23.06 -10.63 -25.80
N GLN A 5 -22.19 -9.63 -25.87
CA GLN A 5 -20.74 -9.83 -25.84
C GLN A 5 -20.25 -10.36 -24.49
N ILE A 6 -20.88 -9.93 -23.38
CA ILE A 6 -20.58 -10.44 -22.04
C ILE A 6 -20.99 -11.92 -21.93
N ALA A 7 -22.16 -12.27 -22.45
CA ALA A 7 -22.65 -13.65 -22.46
C ALA A 7 -21.77 -14.57 -23.32
N GLU A 8 -21.43 -14.16 -24.55
CA GLU A 8 -20.53 -14.93 -25.42
C GLU A 8 -19.15 -15.12 -24.78
N TYR A 9 -18.60 -14.07 -24.16
CA TYR A 9 -17.32 -14.17 -23.44
C TYR A 9 -17.43 -15.15 -22.27
N ALA A 10 -18.46 -15.04 -21.44
CA ALA A 10 -18.65 -15.94 -20.30
C ALA A 10 -18.80 -17.40 -20.72
N TYR A 11 -19.50 -17.68 -21.82
CA TYR A 11 -19.66 -19.03 -22.38
C TYR A 11 -18.33 -19.57 -22.93
N ARG A 12 -17.56 -18.76 -23.68
CA ARG A 12 -16.29 -19.19 -24.28
C ARG A 12 -15.20 -19.52 -23.26
N TYR A 13 -15.16 -18.80 -22.14
CA TYR A 13 -14.14 -18.96 -21.09
C TYR A 13 -14.71 -19.64 -19.84
N GLN A 14 -15.76 -20.47 -20.01
CA GLN A 14 -16.44 -21.12 -18.90
C GLN A 14 -15.51 -22.08 -18.13
N ASP A 15 -14.58 -22.71 -18.83
CA ASP A 15 -13.54 -23.59 -18.30
C ASP A 15 -12.48 -22.83 -17.47
N GLU A 16 -12.24 -21.56 -17.77
CA GLU A 16 -11.31 -20.70 -17.01
C GLU A 16 -11.97 -19.97 -15.84
N LEU A 17 -13.30 -20.07 -15.68
CA LEU A 17 -14.03 -19.39 -14.60
C LEU A 17 -13.58 -19.89 -13.23
N ARG A 18 -13.12 -18.96 -12.41
CA ARG A 18 -12.79 -19.23 -11.01
C ARG A 18 -13.95 -18.79 -10.12
N PRO A 19 -14.62 -19.71 -9.41
CA PRO A 19 -15.70 -19.33 -8.51
C PRO A 19 -15.16 -18.38 -7.45
N TRP A 20 -15.96 -17.36 -7.11
CA TRP A 20 -15.62 -16.47 -6.03
C TRP A 20 -15.62 -17.26 -4.71
N GLN A 21 -14.56 -17.07 -3.92
CA GLN A 21 -14.46 -17.66 -2.59
C GLN A 21 -14.36 -16.55 -1.55
N PRO A 22 -15.06 -16.67 -0.41
CA PRO A 22 -14.93 -15.73 0.68
C PRO A 22 -13.50 -15.78 1.22
N LYS A 23 -13.00 -14.60 1.62
CA LYS A 23 -11.71 -14.52 2.31
C LYS A 23 -11.81 -15.24 3.65
N LYS A 24 -10.68 -15.77 4.14
CA LYS A 24 -10.60 -16.31 5.49
C LYS A 24 -11.04 -15.25 6.52
N GLU A 25 -11.76 -15.69 7.54
CA GLU A 25 -12.32 -14.82 8.59
C GLU A 25 -11.25 -13.92 9.22
N ILE A 26 -10.04 -14.44 9.47
CA ILE A 26 -8.92 -13.69 10.04
C ILE A 26 -8.49 -12.54 9.11
N VAL A 27 -8.40 -12.78 7.80
CA VAL A 27 -8.03 -11.75 6.81
C VAL A 27 -9.09 -10.64 6.76
N GLU A 28 -10.37 -11.03 6.88
CA GLU A 28 -11.47 -10.08 6.89
C GLU A 28 -11.51 -9.26 8.20
N LYS A 29 -11.24 -9.86 9.36
CA LYS A 29 -11.05 -9.15 10.64
C LYS A 29 -9.93 -8.12 10.54
N ILE A 30 -8.78 -8.50 9.98
CA ILE A 30 -7.65 -7.58 9.74
C ILE A 30 -8.09 -6.43 8.81
N ARG A 31 -8.81 -6.72 7.73
CA ARG A 31 -9.33 -5.70 6.81
C ARG A 31 -10.20 -4.68 7.54
N GLN A 32 -11.17 -5.14 8.34
CA GLN A 32 -12.09 -4.28 9.08
C GLN A 32 -11.32 -3.39 10.07
N LEU A 33 -10.40 -3.96 10.85
CA LEU A 33 -9.56 -3.20 11.78
C LEU A 33 -8.74 -2.11 11.07
N LEU A 34 -8.14 -2.43 9.91
CA LEU A 34 -7.37 -1.45 9.12
C LEU A 34 -8.24 -0.32 8.57
N VAL A 35 -9.46 -0.62 8.10
CA VAL A 35 -10.41 0.38 7.59
C VAL A 35 -10.84 1.31 8.73
N THR A 36 -11.25 0.76 9.88
CA THR A 36 -11.66 1.55 11.05
C THR A 36 -10.49 2.40 11.57
N ARG A 37 -9.28 1.86 11.59
CA ARG A 37 -8.08 2.62 11.97
C ARG A 37 -7.85 3.82 11.06
N GLU A 38 -7.99 3.66 9.74
CA GLU A 38 -7.84 4.77 8.80
C GLU A 38 -8.97 5.80 8.95
N GLN A 39 -10.20 5.37 9.23
CA GLN A 39 -11.30 6.27 9.56
C GLN A 39 -10.96 7.16 10.77
N PHE A 40 -10.54 6.58 11.90
CA PHE A 40 -10.12 7.36 13.06
C PHE A 40 -8.89 8.22 12.79
N THR A 41 -7.97 7.76 11.95
CA THR A 41 -6.82 8.58 11.52
C THR A 41 -7.28 9.81 10.74
N LYS A 42 -8.26 9.67 9.83
CA LYS A 42 -8.85 10.80 9.09
C LYS A 42 -9.57 11.77 10.02
N GLN A 43 -10.38 11.27 10.96
CA GLN A 43 -11.07 12.10 11.96
C GLN A 43 -10.06 12.87 12.83
N LYS A 44 -8.98 12.21 13.28
CA LYS A 44 -7.90 12.87 14.03
C LYS A 44 -7.28 14.02 13.24
N VAL A 45 -7.00 13.83 11.95
CA VAL A 45 -6.42 14.88 11.10
C VAL A 45 -7.42 16.03 10.91
N ALA A 46 -8.69 15.72 10.64
CA ALA A 46 -9.73 16.73 10.51
C ALA A 46 -9.86 17.59 11.78
N LEU A 47 -9.88 16.97 12.96
CA LEU A 47 -9.93 17.71 14.24
C LEU A 47 -8.71 18.58 14.47
N ASN A 48 -7.49 18.10 14.17
CA ASN A 48 -6.29 18.94 14.25
C ASN A 48 -6.41 20.17 13.34
N ASN A 49 -6.90 19.99 12.11
CA ASN A 49 -7.08 21.10 11.18
C ASN A 49 -8.11 22.10 11.69
N ILE A 50 -9.22 21.63 12.28
CA ILE A 50 -10.24 22.47 12.91
C ILE A 50 -9.66 23.26 14.08
N MET A 51 -8.94 22.60 15.00
CA MET A 51 -8.27 23.27 16.12
C MET A 51 -7.26 24.33 15.65
N HIS A 52 -6.49 24.03 14.60
CA HIS A 52 -5.57 24.99 13.99
C HIS A 52 -6.28 26.17 13.32
N ALA A 53 -7.51 26.00 12.84
CA ALA A 53 -8.32 27.08 12.29
C ALA A 53 -8.85 27.98 13.42
N TYR A 54 -9.46 27.39 14.46
CA TYR A 54 -9.96 28.13 15.62
C TYR A 54 -8.85 28.91 16.34
N ALA A 55 -7.64 28.35 16.46
CA ALA A 55 -6.51 29.05 17.07
C ALA A 55 -6.09 30.35 16.35
N LYS A 56 -6.58 30.60 15.12
CA LYS A 56 -6.31 31.82 14.35
C LYS A 56 -7.46 32.83 14.40
N GLU A 57 -8.62 32.45 14.95
CA GLU A 57 -9.73 33.38 15.09
C GLU A 57 -9.41 34.44 16.15
N MET A 58 -9.89 35.67 15.93
CA MET A 58 -9.69 36.77 16.88
C MET A 58 -10.44 36.55 18.18
N VAL A 59 -11.62 35.94 18.09
CA VAL A 59 -12.44 35.57 19.25
C VAL A 59 -12.17 34.12 19.58
N GLN A 60 -11.66 33.87 20.78
CA GLN A 60 -11.41 32.53 21.29
C GLN A 60 -12.55 32.11 22.21
N VAL A 61 -13.04 30.89 22.03
CA VAL A 61 -14.02 30.27 22.93
C VAL A 61 -13.39 29.03 23.56
N ASP A 62 -13.07 29.11 24.84
CA ASP A 62 -12.34 28.06 25.56
C ASP A 62 -13.04 26.70 25.51
N LEU A 63 -14.37 26.68 25.56
CA LEU A 63 -15.17 25.46 25.49
C LEU A 63 -14.98 24.72 24.16
N ILE A 64 -14.85 25.45 23.04
CA ILE A 64 -14.64 24.86 21.72
C ILE A 64 -13.28 24.15 21.68
N ASN A 65 -12.24 24.85 22.12
CA ASN A 65 -10.88 24.31 22.19
C ASN A 65 -10.80 23.07 23.09
N LYS A 66 -11.40 23.14 24.28
CA LYS A 66 -11.45 22.03 25.24
C LYS A 66 -12.19 20.82 24.68
N THR A 67 -13.37 21.01 24.09
CA THR A 67 -14.19 19.92 23.52
C THR A 67 -13.45 19.18 22.41
N HIS A 68 -12.80 19.92 21.50
CA HIS A 68 -12.02 19.30 20.43
C HIS A 68 -10.78 18.57 20.96
N GLN A 69 -10.11 19.10 21.98
CA GLN A 69 -8.96 18.46 22.60
C GLN A 69 -9.34 17.15 23.30
N GLU A 70 -10.44 17.13 24.06
CA GLU A 70 -10.98 15.92 24.71
C GLU A 70 -11.34 14.84 23.68
N THR A 71 -12.06 15.23 22.61
CA THR A 71 -12.41 14.34 21.51
C THR A 71 -11.16 13.76 20.82
N LEU A 72 -10.13 14.58 20.61
CA LEU A 72 -8.88 14.16 20.01
C LEU A 72 -8.12 13.17 20.89
N VAL A 73 -8.12 13.35 22.21
CA VAL A 73 -7.55 12.38 23.17
C VAL A 73 -8.29 11.05 23.08
N LEU A 74 -9.61 11.06 23.03
CA LEU A 74 -10.43 9.86 22.87
C LEU A 74 -10.09 9.11 21.58
N ILE A 75 -10.06 9.81 20.44
CA ILE A 75 -9.74 9.20 19.14
C ILE A 75 -8.33 8.60 19.13
N LYS A 76 -7.33 9.30 19.71
CA LYS A 76 -5.97 8.75 19.87
C LYS A 76 -5.99 7.44 20.67
N LYS A 77 -6.74 7.38 21.77
CA LYS A 77 -6.90 6.17 22.59
C LYS A 77 -7.54 5.03 21.79
N GLN A 78 -8.57 5.31 20.98
CA GLN A 78 -9.20 4.29 20.13
C GLN A 78 -8.26 3.77 19.03
N ILE A 79 -7.44 4.62 18.41
CA ILE A 79 -6.43 4.17 17.44
C ILE A 79 -5.46 3.19 18.11
N VAL A 80 -4.96 3.50 19.31
CA VAL A 80 -4.07 2.59 20.06
C VAL A 80 -4.77 1.27 20.40
N ARG A 81 -6.05 1.31 20.77
CA ARG A 81 -6.84 0.10 21.03
C ARG A 81 -6.94 -0.79 19.78
N ILE A 82 -7.24 -0.21 18.62
CA ILE A 82 -7.29 -0.93 17.35
C ILE A 82 -5.92 -1.46 16.98
N ASP A 83 -4.84 -0.69 17.17
CA ASP A 83 -3.48 -1.15 16.89
C ASP A 83 -3.09 -2.36 17.77
N LYS A 84 -3.53 -2.40 19.03
CA LYS A 84 -3.35 -3.57 19.90
C LYS A 84 -4.13 -4.78 19.40
N GLU A 85 -5.41 -4.60 19.07
CA GLU A 85 -6.26 -5.68 18.57
C GLU A 85 -5.78 -6.23 17.22
N LEU A 86 -5.33 -5.36 16.32
CA LEU A 86 -4.72 -5.74 15.05
C LEU A 86 -3.50 -6.65 15.26
N ASN A 87 -2.61 -6.29 16.19
CA ASN A 87 -1.45 -7.11 16.51
C ASN A 87 -1.86 -8.46 17.14
N LYS A 88 -2.92 -8.48 17.95
CA LYS A 88 -3.45 -9.71 18.55
C LYS A 88 -4.01 -10.65 17.47
N VAL A 89 -4.88 -10.15 16.58
CA VAL A 89 -5.46 -10.93 15.48
C VAL A 89 -4.38 -11.46 14.53
N ILE A 90 -3.37 -10.65 14.19
CA ILE A 90 -2.26 -11.09 13.34
C ILE A 90 -1.48 -12.26 13.99
N LYS A 91 -1.34 -12.29 15.32
CA LYS A 91 -0.63 -13.36 16.04
C LYS A 91 -1.43 -14.66 16.16
N GLN A 92 -2.74 -14.64 15.91
CA GLN A 92 -3.58 -15.85 16.00
C GLN A 92 -3.30 -16.83 14.86
N ASP A 93 -2.82 -16.35 13.72
CA ASP A 93 -2.46 -17.17 12.57
C ASP A 93 -0.92 -17.15 12.39
N PRO A 94 -0.23 -18.29 12.59
CA PRO A 94 1.23 -18.34 12.50
C PRO A 94 1.78 -17.98 11.12
N ASP A 95 1.09 -18.31 10.04
CA ASP A 95 1.53 -18.03 8.67
C ASP A 95 1.43 -16.54 8.36
N ILE A 96 0.29 -15.91 8.68
CA ILE A 96 0.11 -14.46 8.56
C ILE A 96 1.11 -13.72 9.45
N PHE A 97 1.29 -14.17 10.69
CA PHE A 97 2.26 -13.59 11.62
C PHE A 97 3.67 -13.61 11.05
N GLN A 98 4.12 -14.76 10.53
CA GLN A 98 5.45 -14.94 9.97
C GLN A 98 5.65 -14.07 8.72
N LYS A 99 4.67 -14.03 7.80
CA LYS A 99 4.73 -13.17 6.62
C LYS A 99 4.76 -11.69 6.99
N VAL A 100 3.94 -11.25 7.94
CA VAL A 100 3.98 -9.86 8.44
C VAL A 100 5.33 -9.53 9.08
N LYS A 101 5.90 -10.45 9.87
CA LYS A 101 7.23 -10.31 10.47
C LYS A 101 8.30 -10.16 9.38
N ASN A 102 8.28 -11.02 8.36
CA ASN A 102 9.19 -10.97 7.23
C ASN A 102 9.03 -9.66 6.44
N LEU A 103 7.81 -9.24 6.11
CA LEU A 103 7.55 -7.99 5.38
C LEU A 103 8.04 -6.76 6.14
N LYS A 104 7.94 -6.75 7.48
CA LYS A 104 8.42 -5.63 8.32
C LYS A 104 9.94 -5.45 8.28
N THR A 105 10.70 -6.47 7.88
CA THR A 105 12.16 -6.33 7.73
C THR A 105 12.54 -5.50 6.49
N MET A 106 11.63 -5.35 5.52
CA MET A 106 11.84 -4.51 4.35
C MET A 106 11.89 -3.02 4.74
N PRO A 107 12.83 -2.22 4.20
CA PRO A 107 12.92 -0.82 4.53
C PRO A 107 11.65 -0.06 4.10
N GLY A 108 11.15 0.81 4.99
CA GLY A 108 9.92 1.57 4.75
C GLY A 108 8.62 0.78 4.94
N CYS A 109 8.69 -0.48 5.38
CA CYS A 109 7.53 -1.31 5.64
C CYS A 109 7.24 -1.39 7.14
N GLY A 110 6.19 -0.69 7.57
CA GLY A 110 5.63 -0.84 8.92
C GLY A 110 4.54 -1.90 8.98
N ILE A 111 4.01 -2.16 10.18
CA ILE A 111 2.90 -3.10 10.42
C ILE A 111 1.69 -2.81 9.54
N LEU A 112 1.35 -1.52 9.35
CA LEU A 112 0.19 -1.13 8.54
C LEU A 112 0.38 -1.48 7.06
N LEU A 113 1.57 -1.23 6.50
CA LEU A 113 1.83 -1.56 5.10
C LEU A 113 1.85 -3.08 4.91
N ALA A 114 2.52 -3.82 5.80
CA ALA A 114 2.55 -5.28 5.77
C ALA A 114 1.14 -5.89 5.87
N ALA A 115 0.33 -5.47 6.86
CA ALA A 115 -1.02 -5.97 7.05
C ALA A 115 -1.95 -5.62 5.86
N ASN A 116 -1.83 -4.41 5.28
CA ASN A 116 -2.59 -4.05 4.08
C ASN A 116 -2.19 -4.92 2.87
N LEU A 117 -0.90 -5.22 2.70
CA LEU A 117 -0.45 -6.13 1.64
C LEU A 117 -1.04 -7.54 1.81
N ILE A 118 -1.04 -8.08 3.04
CA ILE A 118 -1.65 -9.37 3.34
C ILE A 118 -3.14 -9.37 3.00
N VAL A 119 -3.90 -8.36 3.45
CA VAL A 119 -5.34 -8.27 3.17
C VAL A 119 -5.65 -8.14 1.69
N MET A 120 -4.84 -7.38 0.95
CA MET A 120 -5.04 -7.14 -0.48
C MET A 120 -4.72 -8.36 -1.34
N THR A 121 -3.67 -9.08 -0.97
CA THR A 121 -3.21 -10.27 -1.69
C THR A 121 -3.88 -11.56 -1.17
N ASP A 122 -4.78 -11.42 -0.20
CA ASP A 122 -5.38 -12.55 0.52
C ASP A 122 -4.32 -13.53 1.00
N ASN A 123 -3.37 -13.00 1.79
CA ASN A 123 -2.20 -13.70 2.29
C ASN A 123 -1.26 -14.23 1.18
N PHE A 124 -1.09 -13.45 0.10
CA PHE A 124 -0.33 -13.80 -1.10
C PHE A 124 -0.80 -15.06 -1.83
N THR A 125 -2.05 -15.49 -1.59
CA THR A 125 -2.70 -16.50 -2.44
C THR A 125 -3.17 -15.88 -3.76
N ARG A 126 -3.48 -14.58 -3.76
CA ARG A 126 -3.89 -13.78 -4.91
C ARG A 126 -2.85 -12.73 -5.24
N LEU A 127 -2.79 -12.30 -6.50
CA LEU A 127 -1.91 -11.21 -6.96
C LEU A 127 -0.43 -11.43 -6.62
N GLN A 128 0.06 -12.67 -6.78
CA GLN A 128 1.46 -13.04 -6.52
C GLN A 128 2.43 -12.33 -7.47
N ASN A 129 2.00 -12.02 -8.70
CA ASN A 129 2.82 -11.34 -9.67
C ASN A 129 2.99 -9.85 -9.29
N PRO A 130 4.22 -9.36 -9.07
CA PRO A 130 4.47 -7.97 -8.69
C PRO A 130 3.90 -6.95 -9.68
N LYS A 131 3.89 -7.27 -10.99
CA LYS A 131 3.35 -6.38 -12.02
C LYS A 131 1.83 -6.23 -11.87
N GLN A 132 1.13 -7.35 -11.64
CA GLN A 132 -0.32 -7.34 -11.42
C GLN A 132 -0.67 -6.59 -10.13
N LEU A 133 0.08 -6.83 -9.04
CA LEU A 133 -0.14 -6.12 -7.78
C LEU A 133 0.10 -4.61 -7.91
N ALA A 134 1.17 -4.19 -8.58
CA ALA A 134 1.45 -2.77 -8.82
C ALA A 134 0.39 -2.09 -9.70
N ALA A 135 -0.14 -2.80 -10.71
CA ALA A 135 -1.25 -2.35 -11.54
C ALA A 135 -2.55 -2.23 -10.73
N PHE A 136 -2.88 -3.25 -9.93
CA PHE A 136 -4.06 -3.26 -9.05
C PHE A 136 -4.06 -2.11 -8.05
N ILE A 137 -2.90 -1.83 -7.44
CA ILE A 137 -2.73 -0.69 -6.54
C ILE A 137 -2.83 0.65 -7.29
N GLY A 138 -2.59 0.65 -8.59
CA GLY A 138 -2.57 1.85 -9.41
C GLY A 138 -1.36 2.73 -9.10
N ILE A 139 -0.16 2.13 -9.06
CA ILE A 139 1.11 2.88 -9.06
C ILE A 139 1.82 2.81 -10.42
N VAL A 140 1.33 2.01 -11.35
CA VAL A 140 1.90 1.90 -12.70
C VAL A 140 1.35 3.03 -13.58
N PRO A 141 2.19 3.70 -14.40
CA PRO A 141 1.69 4.64 -15.39
C PRO A 141 0.93 3.90 -16.50
N TYR A 142 -0.25 4.39 -16.84
CA TYR A 142 -1.02 3.88 -17.98
C TYR A 142 -0.77 4.78 -19.19
N GLN A 143 -0.48 4.15 -20.33
CA GLN A 143 -0.47 4.85 -21.60
C GLN A 143 -1.90 5.32 -21.92
N HIS A 144 -1.98 6.53 -22.46
CA HIS A 144 -3.23 7.10 -22.92
C HIS A 144 -3.12 7.33 -24.42
N GLN A 145 -3.42 6.25 -25.15
CA GLN A 145 -3.42 6.23 -26.60
C GLN A 145 -4.86 6.04 -27.11
N SER A 146 -5.26 6.86 -28.07
CA SER A 146 -6.51 6.71 -28.81
C SER A 146 -6.21 6.87 -30.30
N GLY A 147 -6.46 5.82 -31.09
CA GLY A 147 -6.09 5.76 -32.50
C GLY A 147 -4.59 6.00 -32.74
N SER A 148 -4.27 6.55 -33.91
CA SER A 148 -2.91 6.94 -34.31
C SER A 148 -2.54 8.37 -33.91
N SER A 149 -3.50 9.21 -33.52
CA SER A 149 -3.30 10.66 -33.37
C SER A 149 -3.14 11.14 -31.92
N VAL A 150 -3.66 10.42 -30.93
CA VAL A 150 -3.62 10.86 -29.52
C VAL A 150 -2.54 10.10 -28.77
N PHE A 151 -1.39 10.74 -28.52
CA PHE A 151 -0.31 10.21 -27.68
C PHE A 151 -0.03 11.15 -26.51
N ARG A 152 -0.68 10.91 -25.35
CA ARG A 152 -0.48 11.74 -24.14
C ARG A 152 0.58 11.13 -23.23
N LYS A 153 1.26 11.98 -22.45
CA LYS A 153 2.20 11.54 -21.40
C LYS A 153 1.50 10.52 -20.47
N PRO A 154 2.08 9.34 -20.22
CA PRO A 154 1.49 8.33 -19.35
C PRO A 154 1.23 8.87 -17.94
N ARG A 155 0.05 8.55 -17.38
CA ARG A 155 -0.36 9.01 -16.04
C ARG A 155 -0.83 7.84 -15.20
N ILE A 156 -0.71 8.00 -13.89
CA ILE A 156 -1.33 7.09 -12.93
C ILE A 156 -2.84 7.35 -12.96
N ARG A 157 -3.64 6.28 -13.01
CA ARG A 157 -5.11 6.38 -12.94
C ARG A 157 -5.56 6.64 -11.50
N HIS A 158 -6.69 7.31 -11.32
CA HIS A 158 -7.22 7.65 -10.00
C HIS A 158 -7.95 6.48 -9.29
N PHE A 159 -8.18 5.36 -9.98
CA PHE A 159 -8.84 4.18 -9.44
C PHE A 159 -7.90 3.28 -8.63
N GLY A 160 -8.45 2.42 -7.77
CA GLY A 160 -7.71 1.49 -6.92
C GLY A 160 -7.62 1.92 -5.44
N PRO A 161 -7.03 1.06 -4.58
CA PRO A 161 -7.01 1.27 -3.14
C PRO A 161 -6.12 2.45 -2.74
N GLN A 162 -6.75 3.58 -2.42
CA GLN A 162 -6.05 4.83 -2.10
C GLN A 162 -5.19 4.72 -0.83
N TYR A 163 -5.65 3.96 0.17
CA TYR A 163 -4.96 3.86 1.46
C TYR A 163 -3.59 3.20 1.35
N ILE A 164 -3.48 2.05 0.68
CA ILE A 164 -2.18 1.38 0.49
C ILE A 164 -1.25 2.24 -0.37
N ARG A 165 -1.78 2.98 -1.35
CA ARG A 165 -0.99 3.90 -2.19
C ARG A 165 -0.38 5.02 -1.34
N LYS A 166 -1.14 5.57 -0.40
CA LYS A 166 -0.65 6.51 0.63
C LYS A 166 0.45 5.88 1.48
N LEU A 167 0.23 4.66 2.01
CA LEU A 167 1.24 3.96 2.82
C LEU A 167 2.54 3.69 2.04
N LEU A 168 2.44 3.23 0.79
CA LEU A 168 3.59 3.02 -0.09
C LEU A 168 4.33 4.32 -0.40
N ARG A 169 3.60 5.43 -0.61
CA ARG A 169 4.21 6.75 -0.83
C ARG A 169 5.01 7.19 0.40
N LEU A 170 4.43 7.08 1.58
CA LEU A 170 5.10 7.42 2.85
C LEU A 170 6.32 6.52 3.11
N GLY A 171 6.17 5.21 2.93
CA GLY A 171 7.27 4.26 3.03
C GLY A 171 8.40 4.59 2.06
N SER A 172 8.07 4.86 0.80
CA SER A 172 9.05 5.23 -0.23
C SER A 172 9.77 6.54 0.08
N GLN A 173 9.07 7.53 0.65
CA GLN A 173 9.69 8.79 1.08
C GLN A 173 10.66 8.58 2.24
N SER A 174 10.28 7.79 3.24
CA SER A 174 11.15 7.43 4.36
C SER A 174 12.41 6.70 3.88
N VAL A 175 12.24 5.72 2.98
CA VAL A 175 13.32 4.94 2.38
C VAL A 175 14.26 5.82 1.54
N ALA A 176 13.71 6.68 0.68
CA ALA A 176 14.50 7.59 -0.14
C ALA A 176 15.35 8.55 0.71
N THR A 177 14.86 8.92 1.89
CA THR A 177 15.53 9.87 2.78
C THR A 177 16.60 9.20 3.63
N HIS A 178 16.29 8.07 4.27
CA HIS A 178 17.14 7.51 5.34
C HIS A 178 17.91 6.25 4.94
N ASN A 179 17.47 5.52 3.91
CA ASN A 179 18.08 4.23 3.59
C ASN A 179 19.29 4.39 2.66
N LYS A 180 20.46 3.91 3.12
CA LYS A 180 21.74 3.98 2.38
C LYS A 180 21.70 3.30 1.00
N THR A 181 20.87 2.27 0.80
CA THR A 181 20.77 1.53 -0.47
C THR A 181 19.90 2.28 -1.49
N PHE A 182 18.84 2.96 -1.05
CA PHE A 182 17.88 3.62 -1.95
C PHE A 182 18.17 5.11 -2.16
N ARG A 183 18.80 5.78 -1.19
CA ARG A 183 19.13 7.21 -1.27
C ARG A 183 20.02 7.56 -2.47
N PRO A 184 21.09 6.81 -2.82
CA PRO A 184 21.89 7.08 -4.01
C PRO A 184 21.07 7.00 -5.31
N TYR A 185 20.18 6.01 -5.41
CA TYR A 185 19.27 5.90 -6.56
C TYR A 185 18.34 7.11 -6.65
N TYR A 186 17.77 7.54 -5.51
CA TYR A 186 16.88 8.70 -5.45
C TYR A 186 17.59 9.98 -5.91
N LEU A 187 18.76 10.29 -5.32
CA LEU A 187 19.54 11.48 -5.66
C LEU A 187 20.00 11.47 -7.12
N ARG A 188 20.52 10.32 -7.60
CA ARG A 188 20.93 10.17 -9.00
C ARG A 188 19.79 10.44 -9.99
N LYS A 189 18.56 9.97 -9.69
CA LYS A 189 17.42 10.21 -10.57
C LYS A 189 16.93 11.66 -10.53
N LEU A 190 17.04 12.34 -9.40
CA LEU A 190 16.77 13.78 -9.33
C LEU A 190 17.80 14.59 -10.12
N ALA A 191 19.09 14.25 -10.02
CA ALA A 191 20.16 14.88 -10.80
C ALA A 191 19.96 14.72 -12.32
N GLN A 192 19.31 13.63 -12.75
CA GLN A 192 18.89 13.41 -14.15
C GLN A 192 17.63 14.22 -14.55
N GLY A 193 17.18 15.18 -13.74
CA GLY A 193 16.01 16.02 -14.02
C GLY A 193 14.66 15.31 -13.86
N LYS A 194 14.60 14.13 -13.22
CA LYS A 194 13.32 13.42 -13.03
C LYS A 194 12.53 14.02 -11.86
N ALA A 195 11.22 14.17 -12.05
CA ALA A 195 10.33 14.67 -11.02
C ALA A 195 10.33 13.78 -9.75
N LYS A 196 10.38 14.41 -8.56
CA LYS A 196 10.39 13.73 -7.25
C LYS A 196 9.28 12.69 -7.10
N ALA A 197 8.05 13.03 -7.50
CA ALA A 197 6.91 12.13 -7.41
C ALA A 197 7.09 10.85 -8.24
N LEU A 198 7.73 10.96 -9.41
CA LEU A 198 8.03 9.82 -10.29
C LEU A 198 9.09 8.92 -9.64
N VAL A 199 10.16 9.51 -9.09
CA VAL A 199 11.23 8.73 -8.45
C VAL A 199 10.71 7.97 -7.22
N LEU A 200 9.88 8.61 -6.38
CA LEU A 200 9.22 7.95 -5.24
C LEU A 200 8.31 6.81 -5.68
N ASN A 201 7.60 6.98 -6.80
CA ASN A 201 6.76 5.94 -7.37
C ASN A 201 7.58 4.73 -7.89
N ASN A 202 8.75 4.98 -8.47
CA ASN A 202 9.69 3.92 -8.85
C ASN A 202 10.20 3.15 -7.63
N ILE A 203 10.48 3.84 -6.51
CA ILE A 203 10.85 3.21 -5.25
C ILE A 203 9.68 2.37 -4.72
N ALA A 204 8.45 2.89 -4.72
CA ALA A 204 7.26 2.14 -4.32
C ALA A 204 7.11 0.84 -5.13
N ASN A 205 7.29 0.91 -6.44
CA ASN A 205 7.25 -0.26 -7.32
C ASN A 205 8.35 -1.28 -6.97
N LYS A 206 9.55 -0.80 -6.59
CA LYS A 206 10.63 -1.68 -6.11
C LYS A 206 10.29 -2.34 -4.78
N LEU A 207 9.65 -1.61 -3.85
CA LEU A 207 9.18 -2.17 -2.58
C LEU A 207 8.10 -3.24 -2.78
N ILE A 208 7.18 -3.07 -3.73
CA ILE A 208 6.20 -4.13 -4.07
C ILE A 208 6.89 -5.39 -4.57
N LYS A 209 7.88 -5.25 -5.46
CA LYS A 209 8.65 -6.41 -5.95
C LYS A 209 9.35 -7.14 -4.81
N LEU A 210 9.93 -6.41 -3.87
CA LEU A 210 10.55 -6.98 -2.67
C LEU A 210 9.51 -7.68 -1.79
N ALA A 211 8.34 -7.08 -1.57
CA ALA A 211 7.27 -7.68 -0.77
C ALA A 211 6.78 -9.01 -1.37
N CYS A 212 6.58 -9.08 -2.69
CA CYS A 212 6.22 -10.32 -3.38
C CYS A 212 7.32 -11.38 -3.28
N ALA A 213 8.59 -11.00 -3.41
CA ALA A 213 9.71 -11.95 -3.27
C ALA A 213 9.81 -12.49 -1.84
N ILE A 214 9.74 -11.62 -0.83
CA ILE A 214 9.73 -11.98 0.59
C ILE A 214 8.57 -12.93 0.92
N ALA A 215 7.39 -12.66 0.37
CA ALA A 215 6.22 -13.50 0.62
C ALA A 215 6.31 -14.87 -0.08
N ARG A 216 6.90 -14.93 -1.28
CA ARG A 216 7.09 -16.18 -2.04
C ARG A 216 8.15 -17.06 -1.39
N ASP A 217 9.28 -16.47 -1.01
CA ASP A 217 10.46 -17.19 -0.51
C ASP A 217 10.35 -17.43 1.02
N ASN A 218 9.37 -16.79 1.68
CA ASN A 218 9.13 -16.81 3.12
C ASN A 218 10.37 -16.45 3.99
N THR A 219 11.28 -15.66 3.42
CA THR A 219 12.49 -15.18 4.07
C THR A 219 12.44 -13.69 4.32
N GLY A 220 13.06 -13.22 5.41
CA GLY A 220 13.24 -11.80 5.67
C GLY A 220 14.06 -11.09 4.58
N TYR A 221 13.96 -9.76 4.54
CA TYR A 221 14.74 -8.91 3.64
C TYR A 221 16.23 -8.98 3.98
N ILE A 222 17.02 -9.47 3.02
CA ILE A 222 18.48 -9.53 3.11
C ILE A 222 19.06 -8.27 2.46
N LYS A 223 19.65 -7.39 3.27
CA LYS A 223 20.14 -6.07 2.85
C LYS A 223 21.24 -6.16 1.78
N GLU A 224 22.10 -7.16 1.87
CA GLU A 224 23.27 -7.35 1.01
C GLU A 224 23.00 -8.28 -0.18
N HIS A 225 21.75 -8.72 -0.34
CA HIS A 225 21.39 -9.61 -1.43
C HIS A 225 21.63 -8.94 -2.79
N LYS A 226 22.53 -9.52 -3.57
CA LYS A 226 22.78 -9.15 -4.96
C LYS A 226 22.04 -10.13 -5.85
N SER A 227 21.03 -9.64 -6.58
CA SER A 227 20.35 -10.45 -7.57
C SER A 227 21.32 -10.79 -8.71
N ILE A 228 21.51 -12.08 -8.97
CA ILE A 228 22.29 -12.56 -10.11
C ILE A 228 21.43 -12.36 -11.36
N HIS A 229 22.02 -11.81 -12.42
CA HIS A 229 21.29 -11.61 -13.67
C HIS A 229 20.91 -12.99 -14.25
N PRO A 230 19.66 -13.19 -14.72
CA PRO A 230 19.18 -14.51 -15.19
C PRO A 230 20.05 -15.14 -16.30
N MET A 231 20.73 -14.31 -17.09
CA MET A 231 21.67 -14.76 -18.12
C MET A 231 22.86 -15.55 -17.55
N TYR A 232 23.28 -15.28 -16.30
CA TYR A 232 24.39 -15.97 -15.64
C TYR A 232 23.93 -17.18 -14.79
N LEU A 233 22.63 -17.48 -14.75
CA LEU A 233 22.08 -18.65 -14.04
C LEU A 233 22.00 -19.90 -14.91
N LYS A 234 22.09 -19.78 -16.24
CA LYS A 234 22.04 -20.91 -17.20
C LYS A 234 23.41 -21.52 -17.49
N SER A 235 24.45 -21.05 -16.81
CA SER A 235 25.86 -21.38 -17.08
C SER A 235 26.47 -22.29 -16.01
N ALA A 236 25.65 -22.91 -15.15
CA ALA A 236 26.07 -23.78 -14.06
C ALA A 236 25.31 -25.10 -14.10
#